data_AF-A0A671PCD6-F1
#
_entry.id   AF-A0A671PCD6-F1
#
_cell.length_a   1.000
_cell.length_b   1.000
_cell.length_c   1.000
_cell.angle_alpha   90.00
_cell.angle_beta   90.00
_cell.angle_gamma   90.00
#
_symmetry.space_group_name_H-M   'P 1'
#
loop_
_entity.id
_entity.type
_entity.pdbx_description
1 polymer ?
#
loop_
_entity_poly.entity_id
_entity_poly.type
_entity_poly.pdbx_seq_one_letter_code
_entity_poly.pdbx_strand_id
1 'polypeptide(L)'
;MVKCYHDDLPYPDTVGQEMECWRHKFRTAQMAFFPNIQCTLKIFLTLPVTTCVCERSFSAMRRLKTWLRSTMSTDRLTGLALMHVHQKVKLDRERVLKQWDASGHRRIHRRIHLQ
;
A
#
# COMPACT_ATOMS: atom_id res chain seq x y z
N MET A 1 19.16 -26.99 -0.39
CA MET A 1 19.48 -26.35 0.90
C MET A 1 19.15 -27.23 2.12
N VAL A 2 18.08 -28.04 2.10
CA VAL A 2 17.70 -28.92 3.23
C VAL A 2 18.58 -30.19 3.36
N LYS A 3 19.19 -30.66 2.26
CA LYS A 3 20.04 -31.86 2.27
C LYS A 3 21.40 -31.70 2.98
N CYS A 4 21.81 -30.47 3.31
CA CYS A 4 23.15 -30.18 3.83
C CYS A 4 23.30 -30.43 5.33
N TYR A 5 22.21 -30.77 6.04
CA TYR A 5 22.19 -30.91 7.50
C TYR A 5 21.75 -32.31 7.97
N HIS A 6 21.61 -33.26 7.05
CA HIS A 6 21.16 -34.61 7.39
C HIS A 6 22.23 -35.37 8.22
N ASP A 7 23.51 -35.02 8.04
CA ASP A 7 24.64 -35.67 8.71
C ASP A 7 25.01 -35.00 10.05
N ASP A 8 24.53 -33.78 10.30
CA ASP A 8 24.82 -33.01 11.52
C ASP A 8 23.81 -33.25 12.65
N LEU A 9 22.70 -33.93 12.37
CA LEU A 9 21.64 -34.18 13.35
C LEU A 9 21.72 -35.60 13.92
N PRO A 10 21.56 -35.78 15.24
CA PRO A 10 21.56 -37.10 15.87
C PRO A 10 20.35 -37.97 15.45
N TYR A 11 19.24 -37.37 14.98
CA TYR A 11 18.06 -38.07 14.46
C TYR A 11 17.46 -37.37 13.22
N PRO A 12 17.79 -37.83 12.01
CA PRO A 12 17.42 -37.15 10.76
C PRO A 12 15.92 -37.19 10.40
N ASP A 13 15.16 -38.14 10.94
CA ASP A 13 13.72 -38.26 10.67
C ASP A 13 12.89 -37.18 11.39
N THR A 14 13.50 -36.47 12.34
CA THR A 14 12.87 -35.48 13.22
C THR A 14 13.15 -34.03 12.80
N VAL A 15 13.86 -33.82 11.68
CA VAL A 15 14.29 -32.50 11.17
C VAL A 15 13.14 -31.49 11.13
N GLY A 16 11.93 -31.93 10.75
CA GLY A 16 10.74 -31.08 10.71
C GLY A 16 10.37 -30.51 12.09
N GLN A 17 10.34 -31.37 13.11
CA GLN A 17 9.99 -31.00 14.48
C GLN A 17 11.12 -30.20 15.14
N GLU A 18 12.38 -30.58 14.90
CA GLU A 18 13.52 -29.81 15.39
C GLU A 18 13.55 -28.41 14.78
N MET A 19 13.31 -28.25 13.48
CA MET A 19 13.23 -26.94 12.83
C MET A 19 12.14 -26.05 13.42
N GLU A 20 11.02 -26.61 13.87
CA GLU A 20 9.97 -25.88 14.57
C GLU A 20 10.43 -25.42 15.97
N CYS A 21 11.08 -26.31 16.72
CA CYS A 21 11.72 -25.96 18.00
C CYS A 21 12.80 -24.88 17.84
N TRP A 22 13.64 -24.97 16.81
CA TRP A 22 14.67 -23.99 16.50
C TRP A 22 14.06 -22.65 16.07
N ARG A 23 13.01 -22.65 15.24
CA ARG A 23 12.25 -21.42 14.92
C ARG A 23 11.67 -20.77 16.17
N HIS A 24 11.12 -21.57 17.06
CA HIS A 24 10.56 -21.07 18.31
C HIS A 24 11.64 -20.47 19.20
N LYS A 25 12.75 -21.19 19.44
CA LYS A 25 13.92 -20.71 20.19
C LYS A 25 14.51 -19.43 19.59
N PHE A 26 14.63 -19.37 18.27
CA PHE A 26 15.19 -18.20 17.59
C PHE A 26 14.26 -16.99 17.74
N ARG A 27 12.94 -17.19 17.63
CA ARG A 27 11.95 -16.12 17.80
C ARG A 27 11.90 -15.61 19.25
N THR A 28 11.96 -16.48 20.25
CA THR A 28 11.96 -16.09 21.67
C THR A 28 13.29 -15.44 22.07
N ALA A 29 14.43 -15.95 21.59
CA ALA A 29 15.74 -15.35 21.84
C ALA A 29 15.88 -13.94 21.24
N GLN A 30 15.39 -13.71 20.02
CA GLN A 30 15.42 -12.38 19.42
C GLN A 30 14.57 -11.35 20.18
N MET A 31 13.42 -11.77 20.73
CA MET A 31 12.54 -10.89 21.51
C MET A 31 13.14 -10.50 22.85
N ALA A 32 13.87 -11.40 23.51
CA ALA A 32 14.44 -11.15 24.83
C ALA A 32 15.78 -10.40 24.79
N PHE A 33 16.64 -10.69 23.79
CA PHE A 33 18.01 -10.16 23.77
C PHE A 33 18.18 -8.88 22.95
N PHE A 34 17.38 -8.65 21.91
CA PHE A 34 17.58 -7.52 21.00
C PHE A 34 16.27 -6.84 20.55
N PRO A 35 15.52 -6.20 21.48
CA PRO A 35 14.27 -5.52 21.16
C PRO A 35 14.44 -4.40 20.12
N ASN A 36 15.59 -3.72 20.13
CA ASN A 36 15.90 -2.66 19.17
C ASN A 36 16.11 -3.19 17.75
N ILE A 37 16.78 -4.34 17.59
CA ILE A 37 16.98 -4.97 16.27
C ILE A 37 15.63 -5.43 15.73
N GLN A 38 14.76 -5.98 16.59
CA GLN A 38 13.40 -6.36 16.20
C GLN A 38 12.58 -5.15 15.75
N CYS A 39 12.66 -4.02 16.45
CA CYS A 39 11.98 -2.78 16.08
C CYS A 39 12.47 -2.28 14.71
N THR A 40 13.79 -2.22 14.51
CA THR A 40 14.39 -1.81 13.23
C THR A 40 13.98 -2.72 12.09
N LEU A 41 13.95 -4.05 12.30
CA LEU A 41 13.49 -5.00 11.29
C LEU A 41 12.00 -4.84 10.97
N LYS A 42 11.15 -4.60 11.97
CA LYS A 42 9.72 -4.30 11.76
C LYS A 42 9.54 -3.01 10.97
N ILE A 43 10.25 -1.95 11.35
CA ILE A 43 10.25 -0.67 10.63
C ILE A 43 10.71 -0.91 9.19
N PHE A 44 11.81 -1.63 8.98
CA PHE A 44 12.34 -1.96 7.66
C PHE A 44 11.35 -2.77 6.80
N LEU A 45 10.60 -3.70 7.39
CA LEU A 45 9.56 -4.47 6.69
C LEU A 45 8.30 -3.64 6.38
N THR A 46 7.98 -2.63 7.21
CA THR A 46 6.85 -1.71 6.98
C THR A 46 7.19 -0.56 6.05
N LEU A 47 8.46 -0.14 6.03
CA LEU A 47 8.96 0.74 5.00
C LEU A 47 8.81 0.01 3.67
N PRO A 48 8.26 0.65 2.64
CA PRO A 48 8.26 0.07 1.31
C PRO A 48 9.72 -0.04 0.86
N VAL A 49 10.37 -1.19 1.14
CA VAL A 49 11.73 -1.53 0.68
C VAL A 49 11.80 -1.44 -0.86
N THR A 50 10.65 -1.58 -1.51
CA THR A 50 10.47 -1.45 -2.95
C THR A 50 9.83 -0.11 -3.30
N THR A 51 10.51 0.70 -4.11
CA THR A 51 9.98 1.95 -4.70
C THR A 51 8.75 1.74 -5.59
N CYS A 52 8.43 0.49 -5.95
CA CYS A 52 7.39 0.13 -6.91
C CYS A 52 5.99 0.68 -6.57
N VAL A 53 5.61 0.75 -5.29
CA VAL A 53 4.30 1.31 -4.88
C VAL A 53 4.27 2.82 -5.07
N CYS A 54 5.36 3.50 -4.71
CA CYS A 54 5.53 4.93 -4.93
C CYS A 54 5.56 5.25 -6.43
N GLU A 55 6.34 4.52 -7.21
CA GLU A 55 6.42 4.64 -8.67
C GLU A 55 5.06 4.41 -9.35
N ARG A 56 4.29 3.42 -8.89
CA ARG A 56 2.93 3.16 -9.38
C ARG A 56 2.01 4.35 -9.11
N SER A 57 2.08 4.93 -7.90
CA SER A 57 1.30 6.12 -7.51
C SER A 57 1.70 7.36 -8.31
N PHE A 58 3.01 7.62 -8.48
CA PHE A 58 3.52 8.73 -9.28
C PHE A 58 3.17 8.57 -10.78
N SER A 59 3.25 7.35 -11.31
CA SER A 59 2.85 7.04 -12.68
C SER A 59 1.35 7.26 -12.91
N ALA A 60 0.50 6.86 -11.95
CA ALA A 60 -0.93 7.15 -12.00
C ALA A 60 -1.21 8.66 -11.98
N MET A 61 -0.54 9.41 -11.10
CA MET A 61 -0.68 10.87 -11.03
C MET A 61 -0.22 11.56 -12.31
N ARG A 62 0.90 11.11 -12.91
CA ARG A 62 1.39 11.64 -14.18
C ARG A 62 0.39 11.39 -15.31
N ARG A 63 -0.20 10.20 -15.39
CA ARG A 63 -1.29 9.90 -16.34
C ARG A 63 -2.50 10.80 -16.14
N LEU A 64 -2.94 11.04 -14.90
CA LEU A 64 -4.05 11.98 -14.62
C LEU A 64 -3.74 13.39 -15.11
N LYS A 65 -2.53 13.89 -14.85
CA LYS A 65 -2.11 15.23 -15.28
C LYS A 65 -2.06 15.35 -16.80
N THR A 66 -1.57 14.33 -17.49
CA THR A 66 -1.54 14.26 -18.96
C THR A 66 -2.95 14.20 -19.54
N TRP A 67 -3.82 13.33 -19.01
CA TRP A 67 -5.20 13.19 -19.48
C TRP A 67 -6.00 14.48 -19.36
N LEU A 68 -5.89 15.18 -18.22
CA LEU A 68 -6.62 16.43 -18.02
C LEU A 68 -5.91 17.66 -18.59
N ARG A 69 -4.70 17.54 -19.18
CA ARG A 69 -3.86 18.64 -19.73
C ARG A 69 -4.01 19.96 -18.96
N SER A 70 -3.71 19.95 -17.67
CA SER A 70 -4.13 21.04 -16.80
C SER A 70 -3.05 21.68 -15.95
N THR A 71 -3.14 23.01 -15.83
CA THR A 71 -2.55 23.83 -14.76
C THR A 71 -3.51 23.78 -13.55
N MET A 72 -3.68 22.61 -12.95
CA MET A 72 -4.51 22.44 -11.75
C MET A 72 -3.75 22.77 -10.47
N SER A 73 -4.47 23.27 -9.47
CA SER A 73 -3.96 23.37 -8.10
C SER A 73 -3.68 21.97 -7.53
N THR A 74 -2.71 21.91 -6.62
CA THR A 74 -2.30 20.68 -5.93
C THR A 74 -3.47 20.02 -5.21
N ASP A 75 -4.35 20.79 -4.57
CA ASP A 75 -5.49 20.24 -3.81
C ASP A 75 -6.45 19.45 -4.71
N ARG A 76 -6.77 20.00 -5.88
CA ARG A 76 -7.65 19.32 -6.84
C ARG A 76 -6.99 18.07 -7.42
N LEU A 77 -5.69 18.13 -7.72
CA LEU A 77 -4.95 16.98 -8.23
C LEU A 77 -4.89 15.86 -7.21
N THR A 78 -4.64 16.19 -5.93
CA THR A 78 -4.60 15.21 -4.84
C THR A 78 -5.96 14.53 -4.66
N GLY A 79 -7.07 15.29 -4.69
CA GLY A 79 -8.41 14.71 -4.63
C GLY A 79 -8.72 13.74 -5.79
N LEU A 80 -8.31 14.11 -7.01
CA LEU A 80 -8.47 13.25 -8.20
C LEU A 80 -7.58 11.99 -8.13
N ALA A 81 -6.33 12.14 -7.67
CA ALA A 81 -5.43 11.01 -7.46
C ALA A 81 -5.98 10.04 -6.41
N LEU A 82 -6.54 10.55 -5.31
CA LEU A 82 -7.15 9.74 -4.27
C LEU A 82 -8.36 8.96 -4.80
N MET A 83 -9.25 9.61 -5.56
CA MET A 83 -10.36 8.92 -6.23
C MET A 83 -9.88 7.85 -7.22
N HIS A 84 -8.79 8.10 -7.96
CA HIS A 84 -8.23 7.15 -8.91
C HIS A 84 -7.55 5.95 -8.22
N VAL A 85 -6.93 6.12 -7.06
CA VAL A 85 -6.35 5.01 -6.29
C VAL A 85 -7.44 4.21 -5.59
N HIS A 86 -8.45 4.89 -5.05
CA HIS A 86 -9.56 4.29 -4.28
C HIS A 86 -10.82 4.03 -5.11
N GLN A 87 -10.68 3.64 -6.38
CA GLN A 87 -11.82 3.36 -7.28
C GLN A 87 -12.78 2.26 -6.77
N LYS A 88 -12.31 1.38 -5.89
CA LYS A 88 -13.11 0.26 -5.34
C LYS A 88 -14.02 0.66 -4.17
N VAL A 89 -13.87 1.88 -3.63
CA VAL A 89 -14.73 2.37 -2.56
C VAL A 89 -16.09 2.75 -3.15
N LYS A 90 -17.17 2.19 -2.61
CA LYS A 90 -18.54 2.56 -3.03
C LYS A 90 -18.81 4.01 -2.63
N LEU A 91 -18.84 4.89 -3.63
CA LEU A 91 -19.25 6.28 -3.46
C LEU A 91 -20.77 6.38 -3.44
N ASP A 92 -21.31 6.97 -2.39
CA ASP A 92 -22.72 7.34 -2.31
C ASP A 92 -22.99 8.53 -3.23
N ARG A 93 -23.58 8.23 -4.39
CA ARG A 93 -23.84 9.19 -5.46
C ARG A 93 -24.81 10.28 -5.03
N GLU A 94 -25.80 9.95 -4.22
CA GLU A 94 -26.79 10.93 -3.76
C GLU A 94 -26.17 11.96 -2.84
N ARG A 95 -25.29 11.50 -1.94
CA ARG A 95 -24.58 12.40 -1.03
C ARG A 95 -23.64 13.34 -1.78
N VAL A 96 -22.93 12.82 -2.78
CA VAL A 96 -22.05 13.63 -3.64
C VAL A 96 -22.88 14.65 -4.43
N LEU A 97 -24.03 14.26 -4.98
CA LEU A 97 -24.90 15.17 -5.73
C LEU A 97 -25.49 16.27 -4.84
N LYS A 98 -26.01 15.94 -3.65
CA LYS A 98 -26.51 16.95 -2.70
C LYS A 98 -25.43 17.94 -2.29
N GLN A 99 -24.22 17.45 -2.02
CA GLN A 99 -23.10 18.32 -1.67
C GLN A 99 -22.62 19.16 -2.85
N TRP A 100 -22.63 18.58 -4.06
CA TRP A 100 -22.32 19.28 -5.29
C TRP A 100 -23.32 20.40 -5.58
N ASP A 101 -24.62 20.17 -5.38
CA ASP A 101 -25.66 21.17 -5.56
C ASP A 101 -25.52 22.31 -4.53
N ALA A 102 -25.32 21.97 -3.25
CA ALA A 102 -25.09 22.93 -2.17
C ALA A 102 -23.86 23.84 -2.39
N SER A 103 -22.85 23.35 -3.11
CA SER A 103 -21.63 24.11 -3.42
C SER A 103 -21.74 25.13 -4.59
N GLY A 104 -22.92 25.26 -5.22
CA GLY A 104 -23.22 26.41 -6.10
C GLY A 104 -22.43 26.47 -7.41
N HIS A 105 -22.36 25.34 -8.14
CA HIS A 105 -21.50 25.16 -9.31
C HIS A 105 -21.90 25.96 -10.57
N ARG A 106 -21.43 27.20 -10.66
CA ARG A 106 -21.62 28.13 -11.81
C ARG A 106 -20.98 27.72 -13.15
N ARG A 107 -20.17 26.66 -13.22
CA ARG A 107 -19.32 26.37 -14.39
C ARG A 107 -19.86 25.37 -15.42
N ILE A 108 -20.83 24.52 -15.07
CA ILE A 108 -21.33 23.45 -15.98
C ILE A 108 -22.55 23.89 -16.80
N HIS A 109 -23.33 24.86 -16.31
CA HIS A 109 -24.55 25.36 -16.95
C HIS A 109 -24.36 25.81 -18.41
N ARG A 110 -23.15 26.21 -18.82
CA ARG A 110 -22.89 26.65 -20.21
C ARG A 110 -22.76 25.53 -21.24
N ARG A 111 -22.71 24.26 -20.83
CA ARG A 111 -22.45 23.15 -21.77
C ARG A 111 -23.68 22.31 -22.12
N ILE A 112 -24.78 22.45 -21.38
CA ILE A 112 -25.98 21.62 -21.56
C ILE A 112 -26.95 22.21 -22.61
N HIS A 113 -26.82 23.49 -22.95
CA HIS A 113 -27.70 24.18 -23.93
C HIS A 113 -27.18 24.21 -25.39
N LEU A 114 -26.18 23.38 -25.73
CA LEU A 114 -25.64 23.31 -27.10
C LEU A 114 -25.76 21.91 -27.74
N GLN A 115 -26.73 21.11 -27.30
CA GLN A 115 -27.12 19.87 -27.96
C GLN A 115 -28.61 19.90 -28.30
#